data_AF-A0A7K2MTA6-F1
#
_entry.id   AF-A0A7K2MTA6-F1
#
_cell.length_a   1.000
_cell.length_b   1.000
_cell.length_c   1.000
_cell.angle_alpha   90.00
_cell.angle_beta   90.00
_cell.angle_gamma   90.00
#
_symmetry.space_group_name_H-M   'P 1'
#
loop_
_entity.id
_entity.type
_entity.pdbx_description
1 polymer ?
#
loop_
_entity_poly.entity_id
_entity_poly.type
_entity_poly.pdbx_seq_one_letter_code
_entity_poly.pdbx_strand_id
1 'polypeptide(L)'
;GAHHPYRAVLRRDLGRAFLSTIPVALATYLLSWLGWILSPSDGTGGYYRDWAAKDGANSSWSWLFPDWWRSLWHYETQVLEFHTHLTSPHTYQSNPWSWIVLGRPVSYFYESPSAGSDGCPVDAGEKCAREVLALGTPLLWWVGCFALLYVLWRWFFRRDWRAGAIACGVAAGYLPWFMYQERTIFLFYAVVFVPFLCLAVAMLLGAIIGRPGCTDTRRVAGATGAGVLVLLIAWNFIYFWPLYTGTAIPMEEWRSRMWLDTWV
;
A
#
# COMPACT_ATOMS: atom_id res chain seq x y z
N GLY A 1 5.15 -30.35 16.29
CA GLY A 1 4.07 -29.34 16.28
C GLY A 1 3.04 -29.70 17.34
N ALA A 2 2.24 -28.75 17.83
CA ALA A 2 1.23 -29.03 18.85
C ALA A 2 0.15 -29.99 18.32
N HIS A 3 -0.25 -30.99 19.12
CA HIS A 3 -1.25 -32.00 18.74
C HIS A 3 -2.65 -31.41 18.46
N HIS A 4 -3.00 -30.29 19.10
CA HIS A 4 -4.25 -29.57 18.88
C HIS A 4 -4.00 -28.06 18.73
N PRO A 5 -3.60 -27.59 17.53
CA PRO A 5 -3.16 -26.22 17.33
C PRO A 5 -4.24 -25.19 17.65
N TYR A 6 -5.49 -25.41 17.19
CA TYR A 6 -6.60 -24.48 17.45
C TYR A 6 -6.95 -24.35 18.94
N ARG A 7 -6.94 -25.47 19.68
CA ARG A 7 -7.22 -25.47 21.12
C ARG A 7 -6.09 -24.82 21.92
N ALA A 8 -4.85 -24.96 21.46
CA ALA A 8 -3.70 -24.29 22.05
C ALA A 8 -3.80 -22.77 21.86
N VAL A 9 -4.09 -22.30 20.64
CA VAL A 9 -4.29 -20.87 20.34
C VAL A 9 -5.40 -20.29 21.20
N LEU A 10 -6.57 -20.95 21.26
CA LEU A 10 -7.71 -20.47 22.04
C LEU A 10 -7.40 -20.31 23.53
N ARG A 11 -6.66 -21.27 24.11
CA ARG A 11 -6.38 -21.29 25.55
C ARG A 11 -5.19 -20.42 25.98
N ARG A 12 -4.16 -20.33 25.14
CA ARG A 12 -2.86 -19.74 25.53
C ARG A 12 -2.60 -18.39 24.87
N ASP A 13 -3.04 -18.24 23.63
CA ASP A 13 -2.64 -17.11 22.79
C ASP A 13 -3.75 -16.08 22.66
N LEU A 14 -5.03 -16.49 22.55
CA LEU A 14 -6.15 -15.58 22.28
C LEU A 14 -6.25 -14.43 23.29
N GLY A 15 -6.24 -14.74 24.59
CA GLY A 15 -6.37 -13.71 25.63
C GLY A 15 -5.20 -12.72 25.62
N ARG A 16 -3.96 -13.22 25.47
CA ARG A 16 -2.77 -12.37 25.40
C ARG A 16 -2.74 -11.54 24.13
N ALA A 17 -3.08 -12.14 22.98
CA ALA A 17 -3.19 -11.47 21.70
C ALA A 17 -4.20 -10.33 21.80
N PHE A 18 -5.43 -10.61 22.26
CA PHE A 18 -6.48 -9.61 22.47
C PHE A 18 -6.00 -8.44 23.33
N LEU A 19 -5.40 -8.73 24.49
CA LEU A 19 -4.91 -7.70 25.42
C LEU A 19 -3.74 -6.89 24.84
N SER A 20 -2.93 -7.49 23.97
CA SER A 20 -1.82 -6.80 23.31
C SER A 20 -2.24 -6.02 22.06
N THR A 21 -3.38 -6.36 21.43
CA THR A 21 -3.81 -5.71 20.18
C THR A 21 -4.91 -4.70 20.42
N ILE A 22 -6.01 -5.06 21.10
CA ILE A 22 -7.20 -4.21 21.20
C ILE A 22 -6.97 -3.02 22.15
N PRO A 23 -6.55 -3.22 23.42
CA PRO A 23 -6.27 -2.11 24.32
C PRO A 23 -5.20 -1.16 23.76
N VAL A 24 -4.15 -1.71 23.15
CA VAL A 24 -3.08 -0.92 22.54
C VAL A 24 -3.63 -0.12 21.36
N ALA A 25 -4.40 -0.71 20.44
CA ALA A 25 -4.99 0.01 19.32
C ALA A 25 -5.96 1.11 19.78
N LEU A 26 -6.82 0.83 20.76
CA LEU A 26 -7.75 1.82 21.31
C LEU A 26 -7.02 2.96 22.02
N ALA A 27 -6.01 2.63 22.85
CA ALA A 27 -5.19 3.64 23.52
C ALA A 27 -4.44 4.49 22.51
N THR A 28 -3.78 3.88 21.51
CA THR A 28 -3.09 4.61 20.44
C THR A 28 -4.05 5.53 19.69
N TYR A 29 -5.23 5.04 19.29
CA TYR A 29 -6.23 5.86 18.62
C TYR A 29 -6.66 7.06 19.48
N LEU A 30 -7.08 6.83 20.73
CA LEU A 30 -7.49 7.92 21.63
C LEU A 30 -6.35 8.93 21.89
N LEU A 31 -5.12 8.44 22.06
CA LEU A 31 -3.94 9.28 22.23
C LEU A 31 -3.66 10.13 20.98
N SER A 32 -3.77 9.55 19.78
CA SER A 32 -3.62 10.27 18.52
C SER A 32 -4.69 11.36 18.33
N TRP A 33 -5.88 11.16 18.90
CA TRP A 33 -6.98 12.12 18.86
C TRP A 33 -7.00 13.12 20.02
N LEU A 34 -6.05 13.07 20.96
CA LEU A 34 -6.04 13.98 22.12
C LEU A 34 -6.07 15.45 21.73
N GLY A 35 -5.34 15.85 20.69
CA GLY A 35 -5.35 17.24 20.22
C GLY A 35 -6.75 17.72 19.80
N TRP A 36 -7.52 16.86 19.14
CA TRP A 36 -8.91 17.15 18.77
C TRP A 36 -9.84 17.06 20.00
N ILE A 37 -9.70 16.04 20.84
CA ILE A 37 -10.54 15.83 22.03
C ILE A 37 -10.42 17.00 23.01
N LEU A 38 -9.20 17.47 23.26
CA LEU A 38 -8.88 18.56 24.16
C LEU A 38 -9.08 19.94 23.52
N SER A 39 -9.38 20.02 22.22
CA SER A 39 -9.66 21.29 21.57
C SER A 39 -11.00 21.89 22.04
N PRO A 40 -11.16 23.23 21.97
CA PRO A 40 -12.38 23.90 22.38
C PRO A 40 -13.64 23.39 21.65
N SER A 41 -14.77 23.36 22.35
CA SER A 41 -16.07 22.96 21.79
C SER A 41 -17.00 24.16 21.56
N ASP A 42 -16.43 25.32 21.26
CA ASP A 42 -17.10 26.61 21.06
C ASP A 42 -17.05 27.10 19.60
N GLY A 43 -16.71 26.19 18.68
CA GLY A 43 -16.54 26.47 17.25
C GLY A 43 -15.13 26.89 16.85
N THR A 44 -14.20 27.04 17.79
CA THR A 44 -12.78 27.36 17.50
C THR A 44 -11.85 26.15 17.52
N GLY A 45 -12.34 24.99 17.99
CA GLY A 45 -11.56 23.76 18.04
C GLY A 45 -11.57 22.95 16.74
N GLY A 46 -11.35 21.63 16.90
CA GLY A 46 -11.29 20.70 15.79
C GLY A 46 -12.59 20.65 14.99
N TYR A 47 -12.47 20.24 13.72
CA TYR A 47 -13.63 20.09 12.84
C TYR A 47 -14.69 19.16 13.48
N TYR A 48 -15.97 19.53 13.44
CA TYR A 48 -17.08 18.88 14.16
C TYR A 48 -16.94 18.69 15.69
N ARG A 49 -15.95 19.30 16.35
CA ARG A 49 -15.72 19.12 17.80
C ARG A 49 -16.91 19.52 18.66
N ASP A 50 -17.64 20.55 18.24
CA ASP A 50 -18.79 21.12 18.92
C ASP A 50 -20.14 20.61 18.39
N TRP A 51 -20.14 19.64 17.47
CA TRP A 51 -21.37 19.13 16.84
C TRP A 51 -22.42 18.69 17.86
N ALA A 52 -22.00 17.92 18.86
CA ALA A 52 -22.88 17.39 19.91
C ALA A 52 -23.34 18.45 20.93
N ALA A 53 -22.63 19.59 20.99
CA ALA A 53 -22.90 20.70 21.91
C ALA A 53 -23.81 21.78 21.28
N LYS A 54 -23.92 21.80 19.95
CA LYS A 54 -24.85 22.64 19.21
C LYS A 54 -26.28 22.08 19.29
N ASP A 55 -27.26 22.97 19.40
CA ASP A 55 -28.68 22.61 19.56
C ASP A 55 -29.18 21.75 18.39
N GLY A 56 -29.57 20.50 18.68
CA GLY A 56 -30.15 19.56 17.71
C GLY A 56 -29.56 18.15 17.73
N ALA A 57 -28.40 17.94 18.36
CA ALA A 57 -27.72 16.65 18.43
C ALA A 57 -28.07 15.82 19.69
N ASN A 58 -29.21 16.11 20.34
CA ASN A 58 -29.63 15.38 21.54
C ASN A 58 -30.08 13.96 21.20
N SER A 59 -29.53 12.99 21.94
CA SER A 59 -29.83 11.56 21.84
C SER A 59 -30.39 11.07 23.17
N SER A 60 -31.22 10.02 23.14
CA SER A 60 -31.66 9.33 24.37
C SER A 60 -30.50 8.76 25.20
N TRP A 61 -29.30 8.68 24.61
CA TRP A 61 -28.09 8.18 25.24
C TRP A 61 -27.10 9.29 25.64
N SER A 62 -27.47 10.58 25.55
CA SER A 62 -26.59 11.69 25.91
C SER A 62 -26.11 11.65 27.37
N TRP A 63 -26.81 10.95 28.26
CA TRP A 63 -26.39 10.76 29.66
C TRP A 63 -25.20 9.78 29.82
N LEU A 64 -25.02 8.87 28.86
CA LEU A 64 -23.99 7.83 28.90
C LEU A 64 -22.77 8.19 28.06
N PHE A 65 -22.99 8.89 26.94
CA PHE A 65 -21.92 9.27 25.99
C PHE A 65 -21.70 10.79 26.00
N PRO A 66 -20.56 11.26 26.54
CA PRO A 66 -20.22 12.68 26.55
C PRO A 66 -20.18 13.29 25.15
N ASP A 67 -20.36 14.61 25.08
CA ASP A 67 -20.44 15.37 23.83
C ASP A 67 -19.24 15.15 22.92
N TRP A 68 -18.03 15.13 23.48
CA TRP A 68 -16.80 14.91 22.70
C TRP A 68 -16.81 13.55 22.00
N TRP A 69 -17.34 12.51 22.63
CA TRP A 69 -17.43 11.17 22.04
C TRP A 69 -18.50 11.17 20.94
N ARG A 70 -19.69 11.71 21.20
CA ARG A 70 -20.75 11.80 20.19
C ARG A 70 -20.31 12.60 18.96
N SER A 71 -19.62 13.72 19.17
CA SER A 71 -18.99 14.52 18.11
C SER A 71 -17.94 13.72 17.34
N LEU A 72 -17.09 12.94 18.03
CA LEU A 72 -16.07 12.12 17.37
C LEU A 72 -16.69 11.00 16.53
N TRP A 73 -17.74 10.36 17.04
CA TRP A 73 -18.49 9.35 16.31
C TRP A 73 -19.16 9.94 15.06
N HIS A 74 -19.77 11.13 15.19
CA HIS A 74 -20.33 11.85 14.05
C HIS A 74 -19.24 12.18 13.02
N TYR A 75 -18.09 12.70 13.47
CA TYR A 75 -16.94 12.96 12.61
C TYR A 75 -16.56 11.71 11.82
N GLU A 76 -16.31 10.58 12.49
CA GLU A 76 -15.88 9.34 11.83
C GLU A 76 -16.96 8.80 10.88
N THR A 77 -18.24 9.02 11.19
CA THR A 77 -19.35 8.68 10.29
C THR A 77 -19.30 9.54 9.02
N GLN A 78 -19.06 10.85 9.14
CA GLN A 78 -18.92 11.75 7.99
C GLN A 78 -17.66 11.43 7.17
N VAL A 79 -16.56 11.05 7.82
CA VAL A 79 -15.36 10.54 7.15
C VAL A 79 -15.71 9.30 6.32
N LEU A 80 -16.38 8.32 6.92
CA LEU A 80 -16.77 7.09 6.22
C LEU A 80 -17.72 7.40 5.06
N GLU A 81 -18.71 8.27 5.26
CA GLU A 81 -19.68 8.67 4.23
C GLU A 81 -18.96 9.29 3.02
N PHE A 82 -18.08 10.27 3.25
CA PHE A 82 -17.26 10.86 2.20
C PHE A 82 -16.37 9.82 1.49
N HIS A 83 -15.67 8.98 2.26
CA HIS A 83 -14.78 7.95 1.72
C HIS A 83 -15.50 6.75 1.10
N THR A 84 -16.83 6.65 1.19
CA THR A 84 -17.59 5.62 0.48
C THR A 84 -18.30 6.18 -0.75
N HIS A 85 -18.51 7.49 -0.81
CA HIS A 85 -19.26 8.17 -1.88
C HIS A 85 -18.44 9.12 -2.76
N LEU A 86 -17.12 9.25 -2.54
CA LEU A 86 -16.26 10.01 -3.45
C LEU A 86 -16.06 9.28 -4.79
N THR A 87 -16.81 9.72 -5.81
CA THR A 87 -16.83 9.16 -7.18
C THR A 87 -16.50 10.18 -8.27
N SER A 88 -16.00 11.36 -7.90
CA SER A 88 -15.63 12.40 -8.87
C SER A 88 -14.50 11.89 -9.79
N PRO A 89 -14.67 11.89 -11.12
CA PRO A 89 -13.67 11.34 -12.02
C PRO A 89 -12.34 12.11 -11.94
N HIS A 90 -11.22 11.38 -12.05
CA HIS A 90 -9.88 11.95 -12.07
C HIS A 90 -9.01 11.27 -13.14
N THR A 91 -8.23 12.06 -13.90
CA THR A 91 -7.43 11.58 -15.04
C THR A 91 -6.51 10.42 -14.68
N TYR A 92 -5.86 10.47 -13.51
CA TYR A 92 -4.95 9.43 -13.03
C TYR A 92 -5.60 8.35 -12.15
N GLN A 93 -6.93 8.31 -12.04
CA GLN A 93 -7.58 7.23 -11.30
C GLN A 93 -7.27 5.88 -11.95
N SER A 94 -7.11 4.83 -11.15
CA SER A 94 -6.81 3.48 -11.59
C SER A 94 -7.66 2.47 -10.85
N ASN A 95 -7.88 1.30 -11.46
CA ASN A 95 -8.73 0.27 -10.87
C ASN A 95 -7.88 -0.78 -10.12
N PRO A 96 -8.37 -1.36 -9.00
CA PRO A 96 -7.65 -2.39 -8.25
C PRO A 96 -7.13 -3.53 -9.12
N TRP A 97 -7.84 -3.96 -10.17
CA TRP A 97 -7.38 -4.98 -11.11
C TRP A 97 -6.02 -4.67 -11.74
N SER A 98 -5.72 -3.38 -11.97
CA SER A 98 -4.48 -2.96 -12.63
C SER A 98 -3.31 -2.79 -11.66
N TRP A 99 -3.53 -2.79 -10.34
CA TRP A 99 -2.49 -2.38 -9.38
C TRP A 99 -1.30 -3.33 -9.34
N ILE A 100 -1.56 -4.64 -9.24
CA ILE A 100 -0.51 -5.66 -9.12
C ILE A 100 0.40 -5.72 -10.36
N VAL A 101 -0.14 -5.41 -11.53
CA VAL A 101 0.62 -5.39 -12.80
C VAL A 101 1.16 -4.00 -13.14
N LEU A 102 0.96 -3.02 -12.26
CA LEU A 102 1.28 -1.61 -12.49
C LEU A 102 0.64 -1.05 -13.76
N GLY A 103 -0.60 -1.41 -14.06
CA GLY A 103 -1.24 -1.07 -15.33
C GLY A 103 -1.51 0.43 -15.50
N ARG A 104 -1.63 1.22 -14.42
CA ARG A 104 -1.80 2.68 -14.52
C ARG A 104 -1.19 3.39 -13.32
N PRO A 105 -0.05 4.09 -13.49
CA PRO A 105 0.60 4.88 -12.45
C PRO A 105 -0.13 6.21 -12.22
N VAL A 106 0.34 6.97 -11.23
CA VAL A 106 -0.24 8.26 -10.86
C VAL A 106 0.85 9.33 -10.94
N SER A 107 0.66 10.35 -11.76
CA SER A 107 1.57 11.49 -11.81
C SER A 107 1.29 12.43 -10.63
N TYR A 108 2.30 12.68 -9.80
CA TYR A 108 2.22 13.65 -8.69
C TYR A 108 2.69 15.04 -9.11
N PHE A 109 3.55 15.10 -10.12
CA PHE A 109 4.12 16.34 -10.62
C PHE A 109 4.60 16.13 -12.05
N TYR A 110 4.31 17.07 -12.94
CA TYR A 110 4.82 17.05 -14.30
C TYR A 110 5.06 18.47 -14.81
N GLU A 111 6.26 18.72 -15.31
CA GLU A 111 6.66 19.94 -16.00
C GLU A 111 7.41 19.62 -17.30
N SER A 112 7.32 20.54 -18.27
CA SER A 112 8.05 20.45 -19.54
C SER A 112 9.01 21.62 -19.72
N PRO A 113 10.17 21.65 -19.03
CA PRO A 113 11.13 22.74 -19.16
C PRO A 113 11.77 22.78 -20.55
N SER A 114 12.10 23.99 -21.01
CA SER A 114 12.81 24.22 -22.27
C SER A 114 14.29 23.82 -22.15
N ALA A 115 14.96 23.58 -23.28
CA ALA A 115 16.40 23.30 -23.30
C ALA A 115 17.19 24.38 -22.56
N GLY A 116 18.10 23.98 -21.66
CA GLY A 116 18.90 24.87 -20.82
C GLY A 116 18.19 25.45 -19.59
N SER A 117 16.95 25.05 -19.30
CA SER A 117 16.19 25.49 -18.11
C SER A 117 15.84 24.31 -17.18
N ASP A 118 15.74 24.57 -15.87
CA ASP A 118 15.32 23.62 -14.83
C ASP A 118 15.94 22.21 -14.92
N GLY A 119 17.23 22.14 -15.27
CA GLY A 119 18.00 20.89 -15.38
C GLY A 119 17.89 20.18 -16.73
N CYS A 120 17.11 20.69 -17.69
CA CYS A 120 17.09 20.19 -19.05
C CYS A 120 18.39 20.53 -19.79
N PRO A 121 19.07 19.57 -20.45
CA PRO A 121 20.27 19.84 -21.23
C PRO A 121 20.07 20.93 -22.29
N VAL A 122 21.11 21.75 -22.53
CA VAL A 122 21.07 22.84 -23.52
C VAL A 122 20.98 22.34 -24.97
N ASP A 123 21.46 21.13 -25.21
CA ASP A 123 21.50 20.44 -26.50
C ASP A 123 20.27 19.52 -26.73
N ALA A 124 19.29 19.55 -25.83
CA ALA A 124 18.04 18.82 -26.01
C ALA A 124 17.27 19.34 -27.24
N GLY A 125 16.90 18.43 -28.15
CA GLY A 125 16.17 18.78 -29.38
C GLY A 125 14.72 19.23 -29.16
N GLU A 126 14.13 18.90 -28.01
CA GLU A 126 12.76 19.28 -27.61
C GLU A 126 12.73 19.63 -26.11
N LYS A 127 11.57 20.05 -25.60
CA LYS A 127 11.35 20.22 -24.15
C LYS A 127 11.58 18.90 -23.41
N CYS A 128 12.25 18.96 -22.27
CA CYS A 128 12.44 17.79 -21.40
C CYS A 128 11.13 17.44 -20.70
N ALA A 129 11.03 16.20 -20.20
CA ALA A 129 10.00 15.80 -19.26
C ALA A 129 10.60 15.78 -17.84
N ARG A 130 9.93 16.44 -16.90
CA ARG A 130 10.32 16.47 -15.49
C ARG A 130 9.13 16.00 -14.67
N GLU A 131 9.16 14.74 -14.23
CA GLU A 131 7.99 14.08 -13.64
C GLU A 131 8.32 13.41 -12.31
N VAL A 132 7.43 13.53 -11.32
CA VAL A 132 7.37 12.63 -10.15
C VAL A 132 6.20 11.68 -10.35
N LEU A 133 6.52 10.45 -10.77
CA LEU A 133 5.56 9.41 -11.09
C LEU A 133 5.50 8.38 -9.97
N ALA A 134 4.31 8.18 -9.40
CA ALA A 134 4.04 7.08 -8.49
C ALA A 134 3.91 5.77 -9.30
N LEU A 135 5.06 5.16 -9.59
CA LEU A 135 5.21 3.88 -10.26
C LEU A 135 6.06 2.96 -9.35
N GLY A 136 5.58 1.74 -9.10
CA GLY A 136 6.39 0.74 -8.43
C GLY A 136 7.50 0.22 -9.34
N THR A 137 8.59 -0.33 -8.80
CA THR A 137 9.66 -0.94 -9.61
C THR A 137 9.10 -2.10 -10.47
N PRO A 138 8.96 -1.95 -11.80
CA PRO A 138 8.15 -2.89 -12.58
C PRO A 138 8.53 -4.35 -12.44
N LEU A 139 9.85 -4.64 -12.47
CA LEU A 139 10.33 -6.01 -12.36
C LEU A 139 9.99 -6.63 -10.99
N LEU A 140 10.06 -5.85 -9.90
CA LEU A 140 9.70 -6.34 -8.56
C LEU A 140 8.21 -6.70 -8.49
N TRP A 141 7.35 -5.85 -9.04
CA TRP A 141 5.90 -6.06 -9.03
C TRP A 141 5.50 -7.26 -9.88
N TRP A 142 6.07 -7.40 -11.07
CA TRP A 142 5.77 -8.53 -11.96
C TRP A 142 6.30 -9.85 -11.41
N VAL A 143 7.50 -9.88 -10.81
CA VAL A 143 7.98 -11.03 -10.02
C VAL A 143 7.04 -11.29 -8.85
N GLY A 144 6.53 -10.23 -8.22
CA GLY A 144 5.49 -10.26 -7.20
C GLY A 144 4.25 -11.03 -7.66
N CYS A 145 3.75 -10.83 -8.88
CA CYS A 145 2.63 -11.59 -9.44
C CYS A 145 2.88 -13.11 -9.36
N PHE A 146 4.05 -13.55 -9.85
CA PHE A 146 4.44 -14.96 -9.79
C PHE A 146 4.65 -15.45 -8.35
N ALA A 147 5.21 -14.60 -7.49
CA ALA A 147 5.42 -14.90 -6.08
C ALA A 147 4.10 -15.09 -5.33
N LEU A 148 3.05 -14.32 -5.64
CA LEU A 148 1.72 -14.50 -5.08
C LEU A 148 1.13 -15.85 -5.49
N LEU A 149 1.24 -16.24 -6.76
CA LEU A 149 0.81 -17.57 -7.21
C LEU A 149 1.56 -18.68 -6.47
N TYR A 150 2.87 -18.52 -6.28
CA TYR A 150 3.68 -19.47 -5.52
C TYR A 150 3.28 -19.55 -4.03
N VAL A 151 3.03 -18.41 -3.40
CA VAL A 151 2.55 -18.33 -2.00
C VAL A 151 1.18 -19.00 -1.87
N LEU A 152 0.24 -18.73 -2.76
CA LEU A 152 -1.08 -19.38 -2.76
C LEU A 152 -0.96 -20.89 -2.95
N TRP A 153 -0.13 -21.35 -3.88
CA TRP A 153 0.15 -22.78 -4.06
C TRP A 153 0.73 -23.41 -2.79
N ARG A 154 1.70 -22.74 -2.16
CA ARG A 154 2.38 -23.24 -0.94
C ARG A 154 1.45 -23.25 0.26
N TRP A 155 0.57 -22.26 0.38
CA TRP A 155 -0.47 -22.23 1.40
C TRP A 155 -1.50 -23.36 1.19
N PHE A 156 -2.03 -23.50 -0.02
CA PHE A 156 -3.10 -24.46 -0.31
C PHE A 156 -2.63 -25.92 -0.34
N PHE A 157 -1.58 -26.22 -1.10
CA PHE A 157 -1.11 -27.61 -1.31
C PHE A 157 -0.10 -28.06 -0.26
N ARG A 158 0.77 -27.17 0.22
CA ARG A 158 1.80 -27.51 1.22
C ARG A 158 1.39 -27.19 2.65
N ARG A 159 0.23 -26.54 2.85
CA ARG A 159 -0.31 -26.14 4.16
C ARG A 159 0.71 -25.34 4.98
N ASP A 160 1.52 -24.54 4.31
CA ASP A 160 2.52 -23.70 4.98
C ASP A 160 1.85 -22.45 5.56
N TRP A 161 1.88 -22.34 6.89
CA TRP A 161 1.28 -21.23 7.61
C TRP A 161 1.94 -19.87 7.32
N ARG A 162 3.24 -19.86 6.98
CA ARG A 162 3.98 -18.63 6.66
C ARG A 162 3.46 -18.06 5.34
N ALA A 163 3.22 -18.95 4.37
CA ALA A 163 2.60 -18.57 3.10
C ALA A 163 1.17 -18.06 3.33
N GLY A 164 0.41 -18.72 4.20
CA GLY A 164 -0.92 -18.25 4.61
C GLY A 164 -0.90 -16.86 5.27
N ALA A 165 0.08 -16.58 6.13
CA ALA A 165 0.23 -15.27 6.78
C ALA A 165 0.53 -14.16 5.75
N ILE A 166 1.41 -14.42 4.77
CA ILE A 166 1.69 -13.49 3.67
C ILE A 166 0.44 -13.26 2.83
N ALA A 167 -0.24 -14.33 2.40
CA ALA A 167 -1.47 -14.24 1.62
C ALA A 167 -2.57 -13.46 2.34
N CYS A 168 -2.69 -13.66 3.67
CA CYS A 168 -3.63 -12.93 4.51
C CYS A 168 -3.34 -11.42 4.50
N GLY A 169 -2.07 -11.00 4.65
CA GLY A 169 -1.68 -9.59 4.61
C GLY A 169 -1.99 -8.94 3.26
N VAL A 170 -1.71 -9.64 2.14
CA VAL A 170 -2.07 -9.17 0.79
C VAL A 170 -3.58 -9.06 0.64
N ALA A 171 -4.32 -10.11 1.02
CA ALA A 171 -5.77 -10.13 0.91
C ALA A 171 -6.44 -9.02 1.74
N ALA A 172 -5.98 -8.80 2.97
CA ALA A 172 -6.48 -7.76 3.85
C ALA A 172 -6.24 -6.34 3.29
N GLY A 173 -5.10 -6.11 2.65
CA GLY A 173 -4.79 -4.82 2.02
C GLY A 173 -5.42 -4.62 0.63
N TYR A 174 -5.75 -5.70 -0.08
CA TYR A 174 -6.14 -5.64 -1.49
C TYR A 174 -7.64 -5.93 -1.74
N LEU A 175 -8.20 -6.99 -1.16
CA LEU A 175 -9.57 -7.41 -1.43
C LEU A 175 -10.66 -6.38 -1.09
N PRO A 176 -10.55 -5.57 -0.01
CA PRO A 176 -11.57 -4.56 0.30
C PRO A 176 -11.79 -3.57 -0.84
N TRP A 177 -10.77 -3.26 -1.64
CA TRP A 177 -10.89 -2.30 -2.74
C TRP A 177 -11.83 -2.76 -3.86
N PHE A 178 -12.04 -4.07 -4.00
CA PHE A 178 -12.99 -4.61 -4.99
C PHE A 178 -14.45 -4.30 -4.64
N MET A 179 -14.74 -3.91 -3.39
CA MET A 179 -16.05 -3.41 -2.96
C MET A 179 -16.27 -1.94 -3.33
N TYR A 180 -15.22 -1.22 -3.73
CA TYR A 180 -15.23 0.23 -3.96
C TYR A 180 -14.70 0.63 -5.35
N GLN A 181 -14.89 -0.23 -6.36
CA GLN A 181 -14.34 -0.02 -7.71
C GLN A 181 -14.86 1.24 -8.40
N GLU A 182 -16.08 1.70 -8.05
CA GLU A 182 -16.72 2.89 -8.61
C GLU A 182 -16.11 4.20 -8.10
N ARG A 183 -15.27 4.13 -7.06
CA ARG A 183 -14.68 5.29 -6.43
C ARG A 183 -13.46 5.81 -7.19
N THR A 184 -13.14 7.07 -6.95
CA THR A 184 -11.90 7.70 -7.38
C THR A 184 -10.72 7.16 -6.59
N ILE A 185 -10.16 6.04 -7.06
CA ILE A 185 -9.07 5.32 -6.41
C ILE A 185 -7.82 5.27 -7.30
N PHE A 186 -6.68 5.02 -6.67
CA PHE A 186 -5.35 5.28 -7.24
C PHE A 186 -4.37 4.17 -6.90
N LEU A 187 -3.30 4.05 -7.69
CA LEU A 187 -2.30 2.99 -7.51
C LEU A 187 -1.61 3.07 -6.15
N PHE A 188 -1.40 4.27 -5.60
CA PHE A 188 -0.64 4.43 -4.35
C PHE A 188 -1.28 3.73 -3.15
N TYR A 189 -2.59 3.44 -3.18
CA TYR A 189 -3.24 2.65 -2.13
C TYR A 189 -2.68 1.23 -2.01
N ALA A 190 -2.08 0.72 -3.09
CA ALA A 190 -1.43 -0.58 -3.11
C ALA A 190 -0.22 -0.66 -2.18
N VAL A 191 0.36 0.48 -1.75
CA VAL A 191 1.52 0.54 -0.84
C VAL A 191 1.33 -0.28 0.44
N VAL A 192 0.09 -0.39 0.92
CA VAL A 192 -0.25 -1.07 2.17
C VAL A 192 0.09 -2.57 2.12
N PHE A 193 -0.04 -3.21 0.95
CA PHE A 193 0.27 -4.63 0.80
C PHE A 193 1.67 -4.92 0.22
N VAL A 194 2.43 -3.89 -0.18
CA VAL A 194 3.78 -4.04 -0.75
C VAL A 194 4.73 -4.81 0.18
N PRO A 195 4.78 -4.58 1.51
CA PRO A 195 5.65 -5.36 2.39
C PRO A 195 5.38 -6.87 2.31
N PHE A 196 4.11 -7.26 2.20
CA PHE A 196 3.74 -8.68 2.04
C PHE A 196 4.10 -9.22 0.66
N LEU A 197 4.00 -8.39 -0.39
CA LEU A 197 4.51 -8.74 -1.72
C LEU A 197 6.02 -9.00 -1.69
N CYS A 198 6.79 -8.15 -1.00
CA CYS A 198 8.24 -8.36 -0.80
C CYS A 198 8.53 -9.66 -0.04
N LEU A 199 7.74 -9.99 0.99
CA LEU A 199 7.85 -11.28 1.68
C LEU A 199 7.51 -12.47 0.78
N ALA A 200 6.52 -12.33 -0.10
CA ALA A 200 6.19 -13.34 -1.12
C ALA A 200 7.38 -13.56 -2.06
N VAL A 201 7.97 -12.48 -2.57
CA VAL A 201 9.17 -12.54 -3.43
C VAL A 201 10.34 -13.18 -2.69
N ALA A 202 10.60 -12.81 -1.43
CA ALA A 202 11.64 -13.43 -0.63
C ALA A 202 11.42 -14.94 -0.43
N MET A 203 10.17 -15.36 -0.21
CA MET A 203 9.81 -16.78 -0.11
C MET A 203 10.02 -17.53 -1.44
N LEU A 204 9.69 -16.90 -2.57
CA LEU A 204 9.95 -17.43 -3.91
C LEU A 204 11.45 -17.58 -4.17
N LEU A 205 12.25 -16.55 -3.88
CA LEU A 205 13.71 -16.58 -4.01
C LEU A 205 14.33 -17.70 -3.16
N GLY A 206 13.87 -17.86 -1.92
CA GLY A 206 14.30 -18.97 -1.06
C GLY A 206 14.02 -20.35 -1.68
N ALA A 207 12.94 -20.49 -2.44
CA ALA A 207 12.64 -21.71 -3.18
C ALA A 207 13.54 -21.92 -4.39
N ILE A 208 13.89 -20.84 -5.10
CA ILE A 208 14.81 -20.85 -6.25
C ILE A 208 16.22 -21.27 -5.83
N ILE A 209 16.70 -20.72 -4.71
CA ILE A 209 18.02 -21.04 -4.11
C ILE A 209 18.14 -22.54 -3.81
N GLY A 210 17.07 -23.15 -3.31
CA GLY A 210 16.97 -24.59 -3.09
C GLY A 210 16.81 -24.98 -1.62
N ARG A 211 16.37 -26.21 -1.41
CA ARG A 211 16.10 -26.76 -0.07
C ARG A 211 17.40 -27.16 0.64
N PRO A 212 17.40 -27.22 1.99
CA PRO A 212 18.49 -27.86 2.73
C PRO A 212 18.75 -29.28 2.19
N GLY A 213 20.02 -29.63 1.98
CA GLY A 213 20.42 -30.94 1.46
C GLY A 213 20.39 -31.09 -0.07
N CYS A 214 20.13 -30.02 -0.84
CA CYS A 214 20.34 -30.07 -2.29
C CYS A 214 21.84 -30.11 -2.63
N THR A 215 22.17 -30.64 -3.81
CA THR A 215 23.56 -30.71 -4.30
C THR A 215 24.16 -29.32 -4.45
N ASP A 216 25.47 -29.22 -4.27
CA ASP A 216 26.18 -27.93 -4.38
C ASP A 216 25.92 -27.25 -5.73
N THR A 217 25.94 -28.01 -6.83
CA THR A 217 25.63 -27.50 -8.17
C THR A 217 24.22 -26.90 -8.23
N ARG A 218 23.20 -27.54 -7.65
CA ARG A 218 21.82 -27.02 -7.66
C ARG A 218 21.69 -25.76 -6.81
N ARG A 219 22.39 -25.71 -5.68
CA ARG A 219 22.41 -24.57 -4.76
C ARG A 219 23.10 -23.37 -5.39
N VAL A 220 24.25 -23.58 -6.05
CA VAL A 220 24.97 -22.52 -6.77
C VAL A 220 24.10 -21.98 -7.89
N ALA A 221 23.53 -22.83 -8.75
CA ALA A 221 22.65 -22.38 -9.82
C ALA A 221 21.43 -21.59 -9.30
N GLY A 222 20.81 -22.06 -8.21
CA GLY A 222 19.69 -21.37 -7.57
C GLY A 222 20.08 -20.02 -6.96
N ALA A 223 21.20 -19.97 -6.25
CA ALA A 223 21.73 -18.74 -5.65
C ALA A 223 22.12 -17.71 -6.70
N THR A 224 22.79 -18.13 -7.77
CA THR A 224 23.11 -17.27 -8.91
C THR A 224 21.84 -16.73 -9.56
N GLY A 225 20.85 -17.56 -9.85
CA GLY A 225 19.59 -17.11 -10.44
C GLY A 225 18.83 -16.11 -9.56
N ALA A 226 18.74 -16.38 -8.24
CA ALA A 226 18.14 -15.46 -7.29
C ALA A 226 18.91 -14.14 -7.18
N GLY A 227 20.24 -14.20 -7.14
CA GLY A 227 21.11 -13.02 -7.08
C GLY A 227 20.97 -12.15 -8.34
N VAL A 228 21.00 -12.76 -9.53
CA VAL A 228 20.79 -12.07 -10.81
C VAL A 228 19.42 -11.37 -10.81
N LEU A 229 18.36 -12.03 -10.35
CA LEU A 229 17.03 -11.43 -10.30
C LEU A 229 17.00 -10.20 -9.37
N VAL A 230 17.61 -10.28 -8.19
CA VAL A 230 17.71 -9.14 -7.27
C VAL A 230 18.50 -7.98 -7.88
N LEU A 231 19.62 -8.27 -8.56
CA LEU A 231 20.41 -7.26 -9.25
C LEU A 231 19.63 -6.60 -10.40
N LEU A 232 18.85 -7.37 -11.16
CA LEU A 232 17.99 -6.83 -12.21
C LEU A 232 16.89 -5.94 -11.64
N ILE A 233 16.32 -6.29 -10.47
CA ILE A 233 15.32 -5.45 -9.80
C ILE A 233 15.96 -4.12 -9.34
N ALA A 234 17.16 -4.18 -8.75
CA ALA A 234 17.89 -2.99 -8.34
C ALA A 234 18.24 -2.10 -9.56
N TRP A 235 18.69 -2.70 -10.65
CA TRP A 235 18.94 -2.00 -11.91
C TRP A 235 17.66 -1.36 -12.46
N ASN A 236 16.54 -2.07 -12.43
CA ASN A 236 15.26 -1.54 -12.86
C ASN A 236 14.83 -0.33 -12.02
N PHE A 237 15.04 -0.36 -10.70
CA PHE A 237 14.82 0.81 -9.84
C PHE A 237 15.70 2.00 -10.26
N ILE A 238 16.99 1.77 -10.51
CA ILE A 238 17.93 2.81 -10.97
C ILE A 238 17.50 3.39 -12.33
N TYR A 239 17.08 2.53 -13.26
CA TYR A 239 16.61 2.95 -14.58
C TYR A 239 15.41 3.92 -14.51
N PHE A 240 14.49 3.66 -13.57
CA PHE A 240 13.32 4.51 -13.30
C PHE A 240 13.57 5.68 -12.34
N TRP A 241 14.76 5.77 -11.74
CA TRP A 241 15.11 6.79 -10.73
C TRP A 241 14.74 8.23 -11.13
N PRO A 242 14.99 8.71 -12.36
CA PRO A 242 14.62 10.07 -12.75
C PRO A 242 13.14 10.40 -12.56
N LEU A 243 12.26 9.41 -12.74
CA LEU A 243 10.80 9.56 -12.56
C LEU A 243 10.37 9.56 -11.09
N TYR A 244 11.21 9.04 -10.19
CA TYR A 244 10.94 9.08 -8.75
C TYR A 244 11.42 10.40 -8.12
N THR A 245 12.44 11.02 -8.71
CA THR A 245 13.08 12.22 -8.17
C THR A 245 12.67 13.51 -8.85
N GLY A 246 11.90 13.47 -9.94
CA GLY A 246 11.55 14.68 -10.69
C GLY A 246 12.77 15.28 -11.41
N THR A 247 13.69 14.43 -11.86
CA THR A 247 14.86 14.86 -12.63
C THR A 247 14.42 15.12 -14.07
N ALA A 248 14.76 16.30 -14.61
CA ALA A 248 14.47 16.62 -16.00
C ALA A 248 15.30 15.73 -16.93
N ILE A 249 14.63 14.99 -17.80
CA ILE A 249 15.26 14.12 -18.81
C ILE A 249 14.72 14.45 -20.20
N PRO A 250 15.51 14.23 -21.27
CA PRO A 250 15.02 14.39 -22.63
C PRO A 250 13.72 13.60 -22.88
N MET A 251 12.85 14.14 -23.73
CA MET A 251 11.54 13.53 -23.99
C MET A 251 11.63 12.08 -24.51
N GLU A 252 12.61 11.77 -25.35
CA GLU A 252 12.85 10.39 -25.83
C GLU A 252 13.22 9.43 -24.69
N GLU A 253 14.05 9.90 -23.76
CA GLU A 253 14.43 9.15 -22.57
C GLU A 253 13.24 8.87 -21.66
N TRP A 254 12.34 9.84 -21.50
CA TRP A 254 11.09 9.65 -20.76
C TRP A 254 10.18 8.65 -21.46
N ARG A 255 9.97 8.79 -22.77
CA ARG A 255 9.15 7.85 -23.57
C ARG A 255 9.69 6.42 -23.50
N SER A 256 11.01 6.23 -23.48
CA SER A 256 11.63 4.89 -23.36
C SER A 256 11.29 4.17 -22.03
N ARG A 257 10.95 4.94 -20.99
CA ARG A 257 10.55 4.43 -19.67
C ARG A 257 9.04 4.16 -19.59
N MET A 258 8.24 4.67 -20.53
CA MET A 258 6.81 4.38 -20.63
C MET A 258 6.60 3.04 -21.32
N TRP A 259 6.80 1.94 -20.57
CA TRP A 259 6.76 0.59 -21.13
C TRP A 259 5.36 0.12 -21.53
N LEU A 260 4.32 0.68 -20.90
CA LEU A 260 2.93 0.44 -21.26
C LEU A 260 2.31 1.76 -21.74
N ASP A 261 1.49 1.70 -22.78
CA ASP A 261 0.79 2.89 -23.32
C ASP A 261 -0.09 3.56 -22.25
N THR A 262 -0.57 2.79 -21.28
CA THR A 262 -1.40 3.25 -20.16
C THR A 262 -0.63 4.00 -19.07
N TRP A 263 0.70 4.12 -19.19
CA TRP A 263 1.57 4.90 -18.29
C TRP A 263 1.64 6.38 -18.66
N VAL A 264 1.11 6.75 -19.83
CA VAL A 264 0.96 8.13 -20.31
C VAL A 264 -0.43 8.69 -19.93
#